data_AF-A0A971TT97-F1
#
_entry.id   AF-A0A971TT97-F1
#
_cell.length_a   1.000
_cell.length_b   1.000
_cell.length_c   1.000
_cell.angle_alpha   90.00
_cell.angle_beta   90.00
_cell.angle_gamma   90.00
#
_symmetry.space_group_name_H-M   'P 1'
#
loop_
_entity.id
_entity.type
_entity.pdbx_description
1 polymer ?
#
loop_
_entity_poly.entity_id
_entity_poly.type
_entity_poly.pdbx_seq_one_letter_code
_entity_poly.pdbx_strand_id
1 'polypeptide(L)'
;MELTKYQRRVIGDLDHFLGLLNETHDTRKAYTEHWHANSVPVGFGGMPPYNNELVGTPHVCFKVPTGGGKTFLACASVKHIMDALGIYKTKVVAWLVPSNAILEQTLLALKNPDHPYRARLDVDFGGKVEVYTKEELLNGQNFNPATVREQLTICVLSFDSLRSKKKDGRKVY
;
A
#
# COMPACT_ATOMS: atom_id res chain seq x y z
N MET A 1 12.72 -3.49 13.76
CA MET A 1 12.42 -2.07 14.04
C MET A 1 10.96 -1.97 14.42
N GLU A 2 10.64 -1.29 15.52
CA GLU A 2 9.26 -1.16 16.00
C GLU A 2 8.60 0.12 15.50
N LEU A 3 7.27 0.11 15.39
CA LEU A 3 6.51 1.32 15.07
C LEU A 3 6.63 2.33 16.23
N THR A 4 6.78 3.61 15.89
CA THR A 4 6.68 4.69 16.87
C THR A 4 5.24 4.84 17.37
N LYS A 5 5.03 5.58 18.48
CA LYS A 5 3.68 5.88 19.00
C LYS A 5 2.79 6.56 17.97
N TYR A 6 3.36 7.49 17.18
CA TYR A 6 2.64 8.16 16.09
C TYR A 6 2.26 7.17 14.98
N GLN A 7 3.20 6.35 14.51
CA GLN A 7 2.92 5.36 13.46
C GLN A 7 1.87 4.33 13.89
N ARG A 8 1.90 3.88 15.16
CA ARG A 8 0.85 3.02 15.72
C ARG A 8 -0.52 3.69 15.69
N ARG A 9 -0.60 5.00 16.01
CA ARG A 9 -1.86 5.75 15.89
C ARG A 9 -2.35 5.77 14.45
N VAL A 10 -1.49 6.07 13.48
CA VAL A 10 -1.87 6.09 12.06
C VAL A 10 -2.36 4.72 11.57
N ILE A 11 -1.72 3.63 11.99
CA ILE A 11 -2.20 2.27 11.71
C ILE A 11 -3.55 1.99 12.39
N GLY A 12 -3.75 2.43 13.63
CA GLY A 12 -5.05 2.33 14.29
C GLY A 12 -6.16 3.09 13.57
N ASP A 13 -5.85 4.27 13.03
CA ASP A 13 -6.80 5.05 12.22
C ASP A 13 -7.15 4.31 10.92
N LEU A 14 -6.15 3.68 10.27
CA LEU A 14 -6.36 2.81 9.11
C LEU A 14 -7.29 1.64 9.45
N ASP A 15 -7.01 0.91 10.54
CA ASP A 15 -7.82 -0.24 10.97
C ASP A 15 -9.27 0.15 11.25
N HIS A 16 -9.48 1.28 11.94
CA HIS A 16 -10.81 1.80 12.21
C HIS A 16 -11.56 2.11 10.91
N PHE A 17 -10.90 2.80 9.96
CA PHE A 17 -11.51 3.08 8.66
C PHE A 17 -11.83 1.81 7.86
N LEU A 18 -10.93 0.83 7.85
CA LEU A 18 -11.12 -0.45 7.16
C LEU A 18 -12.27 -1.26 7.78
N GLY A 19 -12.43 -1.23 9.10
CA GLY A 19 -13.56 -1.82 9.81
C GLY A 19 -14.89 -1.19 9.36
N LEU A 20 -14.98 0.13 9.40
CA LEU A 20 -16.17 0.86 8.94
C LEU A 20 -16.47 0.60 7.46
N LEU A 21 -15.45 0.49 6.62
CA LEU A 21 -15.62 0.16 5.21
C LEU A 21 -16.24 -1.23 5.02
N ASN A 22 -15.80 -2.21 5.81
CA ASN A 22 -16.33 -3.57 5.78
C ASN A 22 -17.75 -3.67 6.36
N GLU A 23 -18.12 -2.81 7.31
CA GLU A 23 -19.46 -2.76 7.89
C GLU A 23 -20.47 -2.03 6.99
N THR A 24 -20.05 -0.91 6.41
CA THR A 24 -20.95 -0.02 5.66
C THR A 24 -21.07 -0.39 4.18
N HIS A 25 -20.05 -1.05 3.62
CA HIS A 25 -19.89 -1.28 2.18
C HIS A 25 -20.00 0.01 1.33
N ASP A 26 -19.79 1.18 1.94
CA ASP A 26 -19.83 2.49 1.29
C ASP A 26 -18.68 3.36 1.81
N THR A 27 -17.75 3.68 0.92
CA THR A 27 -16.56 4.46 1.28
C THR A 27 -16.86 5.86 1.79
N ARG A 28 -17.89 6.54 1.26
CA ARG A 28 -18.27 7.88 1.70
C ARG A 28 -18.83 7.83 3.12
N LYS A 29 -19.65 6.81 3.40
CA LYS A 29 -20.22 6.57 4.73
C LYS A 29 -19.12 6.22 5.73
N ALA A 30 -18.26 5.24 5.42
CA ALA A 30 -17.12 4.86 6.26
C ALA A 30 -16.18 6.05 6.57
N TYR A 31 -15.89 6.88 5.56
CA TYR A 31 -15.09 8.09 5.75
C TYR A 31 -15.75 9.08 6.72
N THR A 32 -17.06 9.29 6.56
CA THR A 32 -17.83 10.23 7.39
C THR A 32 -17.88 9.75 8.84
N GLU A 33 -18.19 8.47 9.05
CA GLU A 33 -18.22 7.86 10.38
C GLU A 33 -16.84 7.86 11.05
N HIS A 34 -15.76 7.62 10.29
CA HIS A 34 -14.39 7.68 10.79
C HIS A 34 -14.06 9.06 11.38
N TRP A 35 -14.38 10.15 10.66
CA TRP A 35 -14.10 11.50 11.15
C TRP A 35 -15.03 11.90 12.31
N HIS A 36 -16.30 11.51 12.28
CA HIS A 36 -17.21 11.76 13.39
C HIS A 36 -16.77 11.08 14.68
N ALA A 37 -16.27 9.84 14.61
CA ALA A 37 -15.69 9.15 15.77
C ALA A 37 -14.47 9.91 16.34
N ASN A 38 -13.76 10.65 15.50
CA ASN A 38 -12.66 11.53 15.90
C ASN A 38 -13.13 12.95 16.27
N SER A 39 -14.43 13.18 16.42
CA SER A 39 -15.03 14.49 16.73
C SER A 39 -14.74 15.58 15.67
N VAL A 40 -14.55 15.17 14.41
CA VAL A 40 -14.35 16.08 13.28
C VAL A 40 -15.53 15.94 12.32
N PRO A 41 -16.30 17.00 12.03
CA PRO A 41 -17.38 16.91 11.06
C PRO A 41 -16.84 16.76 9.64
N VAL A 42 -17.62 16.14 8.75
CA VAL A 42 -17.40 16.19 7.30
C VAL A 42 -18.33 17.24 6.69
N GLY A 43 -17.79 18.17 5.90
CA GLY A 43 -18.50 19.30 5.33
C GLY A 43 -18.16 20.62 6.02
N PHE A 44 -19.18 21.42 6.32
CA PHE A 44 -19.00 22.79 6.83
C PHE A 44 -18.21 22.80 8.15
N GLY A 45 -17.08 23.51 8.17
CA GLY A 45 -16.24 23.64 9.37
C GLY A 45 -15.38 22.43 9.72
N GLY A 46 -15.27 21.42 8.85
CA GLY A 46 -14.46 20.22 9.10
C GLY A 46 -13.75 19.69 7.86
N MET A 47 -13.65 18.36 7.75
CA MET A 47 -12.99 17.71 6.61
C MET A 47 -13.84 17.84 5.34
N PRO A 48 -13.23 17.99 4.16
CA PRO A 48 -13.97 17.98 2.90
C PRO A 48 -14.70 16.63 2.73
N PRO A 49 -15.81 16.59 1.97
CA PRO A 49 -16.43 15.33 1.58
C PRO A 49 -15.42 14.41 0.90
N TYR A 50 -15.57 13.09 1.11
CA TYR A 50 -14.72 12.10 0.48
C TYR A 50 -14.75 12.27 -1.06
N ASN A 51 -13.56 12.41 -1.65
CA ASN A 51 -13.43 12.42 -3.10
C ASN A 51 -13.70 11.00 -3.61
N ASN A 52 -14.71 10.80 -4.45
CA ASN A 52 -15.06 9.49 -4.99
C ASN A 52 -14.89 9.40 -6.51
N GLU A 53 -13.85 10.06 -7.05
CA GLU A 53 -13.49 9.97 -8.48
C GLU A 53 -13.34 8.53 -8.99
N LEU A 54 -12.84 7.62 -8.14
CA LEU A 54 -12.71 6.19 -8.45
C LEU A 54 -13.79 5.38 -7.72
N VAL A 55 -14.96 5.29 -8.34
CA VAL A 55 -16.12 4.57 -7.79
C VAL A 55 -15.76 3.10 -7.52
N GLY A 56 -16.10 2.61 -6.33
CA GLY A 56 -15.83 1.22 -5.91
C GLY A 56 -14.38 0.96 -5.51
N THR A 57 -13.50 1.98 -5.55
CA THR A 57 -12.11 1.88 -5.12
C THR A 57 -11.85 2.82 -3.94
N PRO A 58 -11.91 2.30 -2.70
CA PRO A 58 -11.51 3.06 -1.52
C PRO A 58 -10.07 3.53 -1.63
N HIS A 59 -9.81 4.80 -1.31
CA HIS A 59 -8.47 5.35 -1.23
C HIS A 59 -8.28 6.14 0.05
N VAL A 60 -7.13 5.92 0.68
CA VAL A 60 -6.73 6.57 1.93
C VAL A 60 -5.38 7.24 1.73
N CYS A 61 -5.17 8.35 2.43
CA CYS A 61 -3.92 9.10 2.37
C CYS A 61 -3.42 9.41 3.78
N PHE A 62 -2.19 9.00 4.08
CA PHE A 62 -1.52 9.39 5.31
C PHE A 62 -0.74 10.67 5.10
N LYS A 63 -1.02 11.67 5.94
CA LYS A 63 -0.20 12.88 6.03
C LYS A 63 0.92 12.66 7.03
N VAL A 64 2.10 12.32 6.53
CA VAL A 64 3.29 11.99 7.32
C VAL A 64 4.43 12.95 7.00
N PRO A 65 5.10 13.57 7.99
CA PRO A 65 6.20 14.49 7.74
C PRO A 65 7.41 13.81 7.09
N THR A 66 8.30 14.60 6.51
CA THR A 66 9.62 14.14 6.10
C THR A 66 10.39 13.62 7.33
N GLY A 67 11.09 12.49 7.18
CA GLY A 67 11.71 11.78 8.31
C GLY A 67 10.74 10.94 9.16
N GLY A 68 9.42 11.07 8.99
CA GLY A 68 8.42 10.30 9.76
C GLY A 68 8.30 8.80 9.42
N GLY A 69 9.26 8.26 8.66
CA GLY A 69 9.29 6.83 8.31
C GLY A 69 8.17 6.39 7.37
N LYS A 70 7.84 7.20 6.34
CA LYS A 70 6.77 6.91 5.36
C LYS A 70 6.83 5.52 4.77
N THR A 71 8.01 5.11 4.28
CA THR A 71 8.20 3.80 3.63
C THR A 71 7.98 2.66 4.62
N PHE A 72 8.50 2.78 5.85
CA PHE A 72 8.26 1.77 6.88
C PHE A 72 6.80 1.67 7.28
N LEU A 73 6.13 2.82 7.43
CA LEU A 73 4.70 2.87 7.72
C LEU A 73 3.89 2.21 6.59
N ALA A 74 4.26 2.44 5.33
CA ALA A 74 3.63 1.78 4.19
C ALA A 74 3.83 0.25 4.25
N CYS A 75 5.04 -0.26 4.54
CA CYS A 75 5.28 -1.69 4.77
C CYS A 75 4.38 -2.24 5.88
N ALA A 76 4.30 -1.54 7.02
CA ALA A 76 3.49 -1.93 8.15
C ALA A 76 1.97 -1.89 7.86
N SER A 77 1.53 -1.15 6.84
CA SER A 77 0.12 -1.02 6.48
C SER A 77 -0.38 -2.18 5.61
N VAL A 78 0.51 -2.86 4.89
CA VAL A 78 0.13 -3.88 3.88
C VAL A 78 -0.70 -4.98 4.50
N LYS A 79 -0.29 -5.50 5.65
CA LYS A 79 -1.02 -6.57 6.36
C LYS A 79 -2.44 -6.16 6.72
N HIS A 80 -2.59 -4.97 7.29
CA HIS A 80 -3.88 -4.44 7.73
C HIS A 80 -4.85 -4.30 6.54
N ILE A 81 -4.37 -3.77 5.40
CA ILE A 81 -5.16 -3.66 4.17
C ILE A 81 -5.54 -5.05 3.64
N MET A 82 -4.57 -5.97 3.55
CA MET A 82 -4.83 -7.32 3.02
C MET A 82 -5.80 -8.12 3.90
N ASP A 83 -5.69 -8.01 5.21
CA ASP A 83 -6.58 -8.69 6.16
C ASP A 83 -7.99 -8.11 6.08
N ALA A 84 -8.13 -6.79 5.91
CA ALA A 84 -9.43 -6.14 5.74
C ALA A 84 -10.12 -6.48 4.41
N LEU A 85 -9.35 -6.67 3.33
CA LEU A 85 -9.90 -7.14 2.05
C LEU A 85 -10.45 -8.59 2.13
N GLY A 86 -10.13 -9.34 3.19
CA GLY A 86 -10.62 -10.69 3.41
C GLY A 86 -9.78 -11.77 2.71
N ILE A 87 -10.32 -12.98 2.64
CA ILE A 87 -9.60 -14.18 2.14
C ILE A 87 -9.56 -14.22 0.60
N TYR A 88 -9.22 -13.10 -0.05
CA TYR A 88 -8.85 -13.17 -1.46
C TYR A 88 -7.51 -13.90 -1.57
N LYS A 89 -7.47 -14.92 -2.43
CA LYS A 89 -6.33 -15.86 -2.53
C LYS A 89 -5.04 -15.20 -3.02
N THR A 90 -5.06 -13.96 -3.51
CA THR A 90 -3.90 -13.32 -4.15
C THR A 90 -3.59 -11.99 -3.50
N LYS A 91 -2.34 -11.80 -3.07
CA LYS A 91 -1.89 -10.59 -2.37
C LYS A 91 -0.87 -9.86 -3.23
N VAL A 92 -1.33 -8.91 -4.03
CA VAL A 92 -0.49 -8.12 -4.95
C VAL A 92 -0.51 -6.66 -4.56
N VAL A 93 0.67 -6.05 -4.45
CA VAL A 93 0.87 -4.63 -4.14
C VAL A 93 1.63 -3.98 -5.29
N ALA A 94 1.03 -2.97 -5.91
CA ALA A 94 1.74 -2.06 -6.80
C ALA A 94 2.34 -0.90 -5.96
N TRP A 95 3.67 -0.87 -5.85
CA TRP A 95 4.40 0.14 -5.10
C TRP A 95 4.92 1.22 -6.06
N LEU A 96 4.19 2.32 -6.16
CA LEU A 96 4.50 3.42 -7.08
C LEU A 96 5.39 4.48 -6.41
N VAL A 97 6.48 4.87 -7.07
CA VAL A 97 7.42 5.90 -6.59
C VAL A 97 7.59 7.03 -7.61
N PRO A 98 7.96 8.25 -7.15
CA PRO A 98 7.98 9.41 -8.03
C PRO A 98 9.23 9.55 -8.90
N SER A 99 10.32 8.82 -8.63
CA SER A 99 11.56 8.91 -9.40
C SER A 99 12.33 7.60 -9.41
N ASN A 100 13.25 7.44 -10.37
CA ASN A 100 14.13 6.28 -10.46
C ASN A 100 15.11 6.17 -9.28
N ALA A 101 15.60 7.29 -8.74
CA ALA A 101 16.46 7.26 -7.56
C ALA A 101 15.72 6.66 -6.33
N ILE A 102 14.45 7.02 -6.13
CA ILE A 102 13.63 6.45 -5.05
C ILE A 102 13.26 4.99 -5.37
N LEU A 103 13.09 4.64 -6.64
CA LEU A 103 12.86 3.27 -7.09
C LEU A 103 14.00 2.34 -6.70
N GLU A 104 15.23 2.70 -7.06
CA GLU A 104 16.43 1.92 -6.75
C GLU A 104 16.62 1.75 -5.25
N GLN A 105 16.47 2.83 -4.47
CA GLN A 105 16.54 2.79 -3.00
C GLN A 105 15.46 1.87 -2.41
N THR A 106 14.23 1.94 -2.92
CA THR A 106 13.12 1.11 -2.45
C THR A 106 13.35 -0.35 -2.78
N LEU A 107 13.81 -0.67 -3.99
CA LEU A 107 14.14 -2.03 -4.40
C LEU A 107 15.25 -2.64 -3.56
N LEU A 108 16.36 -1.91 -3.35
CA LEU A 108 17.46 -2.36 -2.48
C LEU A 108 16.96 -2.66 -1.06
N ALA A 109 16.12 -1.78 -0.51
CA ALA A 109 15.57 -1.92 0.83
C ALA A 109 14.54 -3.05 0.97
N LEU A 110 13.73 -3.32 -0.06
CA LEU A 110 12.70 -4.37 -0.03
C LEU A 110 13.24 -5.76 -0.42
N LYS A 111 14.32 -5.83 -1.20
CA LYS A 111 14.97 -7.10 -1.56
C LYS A 111 15.97 -7.60 -0.52
N ASN A 112 16.45 -6.74 0.38
CA ASN A 112 17.40 -7.11 1.43
C ASN A 112 16.67 -7.65 2.69
N PRO A 113 16.79 -8.94 3.06
CA PRO A 113 16.15 -9.53 4.24
C PRO A 113 16.52 -8.85 5.57
N ASP A 114 17.74 -8.31 5.68
CA ASP A 114 18.22 -7.64 6.88
C ASP A 114 17.72 -6.20 7.01
N HIS A 115 17.13 -5.65 5.94
CA HIS A 115 16.61 -4.30 5.96
C HIS A 115 15.28 -4.23 6.72
N PRO A 116 15.06 -3.24 7.60
CA PRO A 116 13.85 -3.14 8.42
C PRO A 116 12.52 -3.20 7.65
N TYR A 117 12.50 -2.70 6.41
CA TYR A 117 11.30 -2.71 5.55
C TYR A 117 10.92 -4.13 5.15
N ARG A 118 11.89 -4.91 4.67
CA ARG A 118 11.70 -6.30 4.29
C ARG A 118 11.42 -7.16 5.53
N ALA A 119 12.19 -7.00 6.61
CA ALA A 119 11.97 -7.72 7.86
C ALA A 119 10.53 -7.53 8.41
N ARG A 120 9.95 -6.34 8.29
CA ARG A 120 8.55 -6.10 8.67
C ARG A 120 7.57 -6.91 7.83
N LEU A 121 7.75 -6.90 6.51
CA LEU A 121 6.91 -7.68 5.60
C LEU A 121 7.09 -9.19 5.84
N ASP A 122 8.31 -9.65 6.09
CA ASP A 122 8.58 -11.05 6.37
C ASP A 122 7.90 -11.51 7.67
N VAL A 123 7.89 -10.68 8.72
CA VAL A 123 7.13 -10.98 9.95
C VAL A 123 5.63 -11.07 9.65
N ASP A 124 5.09 -10.12 8.88
CA ASP A 124 3.66 -10.03 8.60
C ASP A 124 3.14 -11.15 7.67
N PHE A 125 4.01 -11.66 6.80
CA PHE A 125 3.67 -12.64 5.74
C PHE A 125 4.45 -13.97 5.84
N GLY A 126 5.09 -14.24 6.99
CA GLY A 126 5.80 -15.49 7.25
C GLY A 126 6.98 -15.76 6.32
N GLY A 127 7.72 -14.72 5.93
CA GLY A 127 8.84 -14.78 5.00
C GLY A 127 8.46 -14.95 3.53
N LYS A 128 7.16 -15.07 3.22
CA LYS A 128 6.64 -15.29 1.86
C LYS A 128 6.41 -13.96 1.15
N VAL A 129 7.51 -13.28 0.83
CA VAL A 129 7.50 -11.95 0.18
C VAL A 129 8.39 -11.97 -1.05
N GLU A 130 7.79 -11.69 -2.20
CA GLU A 130 8.49 -11.54 -3.47
C GLU A 130 8.39 -10.09 -3.95
N VAL A 131 9.53 -9.55 -4.38
CA VAL A 131 9.66 -8.14 -4.78
C VAL A 131 10.21 -8.10 -6.20
N TYR A 132 9.45 -7.51 -7.11
CA TYR A 132 9.77 -7.50 -8.53
C TYR A 132 10.06 -6.10 -9.05
N THR A 133 11.07 -6.01 -9.92
CA THR A 133 11.27 -4.85 -10.80
C THR A 133 10.33 -4.94 -12.00
N LYS A 134 10.27 -3.84 -12.77
CA LYS A 134 9.55 -3.83 -14.05
C LYS A 134 10.08 -4.90 -15.01
N GLU A 135 11.40 -5.05 -15.16
CA GLU A 135 11.97 -6.02 -16.09
C GLU A 135 11.65 -7.47 -15.68
N GLU A 136 11.72 -7.78 -14.38
CA GLU A 136 11.43 -9.12 -13.86
C GLU A 136 9.97 -9.52 -14.15
N LEU A 137 9.02 -8.58 -13.97
CA LEU A 137 7.61 -8.79 -14.31
C LEU A 137 7.40 -9.01 -15.82
N LEU A 138 8.02 -8.17 -16.66
CA LEU A 138 7.86 -8.26 -18.11
C LEU A 138 8.48 -9.52 -18.72
N ASN A 139 9.53 -10.04 -18.09
CA ASN A 139 10.19 -11.27 -18.51
C ASN A 139 9.61 -12.51 -17.84
N GLY A 140 8.59 -12.37 -16.97
CA GLY A 140 7.99 -13.47 -16.23
C GLY A 140 8.96 -14.19 -15.28
N GLN A 141 10.03 -13.52 -14.83
CA GLN A 141 11.06 -14.12 -13.99
C GLN A 141 10.49 -14.46 -12.62
N ASN A 142 10.31 -15.75 -12.34
CA ASN A 142 9.72 -16.26 -11.10
C ASN A 142 8.34 -15.68 -10.75
N PHE A 143 7.67 -15.04 -11.71
CA PHE A 143 6.33 -14.50 -11.55
C PHE A 143 5.33 -15.49 -12.16
N ASN A 144 4.71 -16.30 -11.31
CA ASN A 144 3.80 -17.37 -11.73
C ASN A 144 2.56 -17.44 -10.82
N PRO A 145 1.48 -18.15 -11.24
CA PRO A 145 0.24 -18.22 -10.48
C PRO A 145 0.36 -18.82 -9.07
N ALA A 146 1.36 -19.68 -8.81
CA ALA A 146 1.58 -20.23 -7.48
C ALA A 146 2.15 -19.17 -6.55
N THR A 147 3.19 -18.44 -7.00
CA THR A 147 3.79 -17.33 -6.25
C THR A 147 2.75 -16.28 -5.87
N VAL A 148 1.92 -15.85 -6.83
CA VAL A 148 0.89 -14.81 -6.60
C VAL A 148 -0.21 -15.24 -5.62
N ARG A 149 -0.47 -16.55 -5.52
CA ARG A 149 -1.48 -17.12 -4.62
C ARG A 149 -0.95 -17.37 -3.21
N GLU A 150 0.33 -17.70 -3.07
CA GLU A 150 0.88 -18.18 -1.81
C GLU A 150 1.73 -17.14 -1.09
N GLN A 151 2.07 -16.04 -1.77
CA GLN A 151 3.04 -15.06 -1.30
C GLN A 151 2.51 -13.63 -1.47
N LEU A 152 3.03 -12.71 -0.68
CA LEU A 152 2.89 -11.28 -0.95
C LEU A 152 3.78 -10.93 -2.15
N THR A 153 3.17 -10.49 -3.25
CA THR A 153 3.86 -10.00 -4.43
C THR A 153 3.89 -8.47 -4.40
N ILE A 154 5.08 -7.87 -4.39
CA ILE A 154 5.28 -6.41 -4.46
C ILE A 154 5.93 -6.05 -5.79
N CYS A 155 5.22 -5.26 -6.60
CA CYS A 155 5.70 -4.73 -7.87
C CYS A 155 6.16 -3.29 -7.66
N VAL A 156 7.46 -3.01 -7.70
CA VAL A 156 7.97 -1.65 -7.48
C VAL A 156 8.16 -0.95 -8.83
N LEU A 157 7.45 0.17 -9.05
CA LEU A 157 7.39 0.87 -10.32
C LEU A 157 7.54 2.38 -10.12
N SER A 158 8.17 3.08 -11.06
CA SER A 158 8.18 4.56 -11.07
C SER A 158 7.09 5.12 -11.98
N PHE A 159 6.56 6.32 -11.69
CA PHE A 159 5.61 6.97 -12.61
C PHE A 159 6.22 7.20 -14.00
N ASP A 160 7.51 7.48 -14.07
CA ASP A 160 8.25 7.59 -15.33
C ASP A 160 8.20 6.29 -16.14
N SER A 161 8.29 5.15 -15.46
CA SER A 161 8.21 3.84 -16.09
C SER A 161 6.82 3.55 -16.70
N LEU A 162 5.76 4.16 -16.17
CA LEU A 162 4.38 4.05 -16.66
C LEU A 162 4.08 5.09 -17.76
N ARG A 163 4.70 6.27 -17.70
CA ARG A 163 4.50 7.38 -18.66
C ARG A 163 5.41 7.32 -19.90
N SER A 164 6.36 6.38 -19.96
CA SER A 164 7.33 6.31 -21.05
C SER A 164 6.64 6.10 -22.41
N LYS A 165 6.89 7.00 -23.37
CA LYS A 165 6.39 6.93 -24.76
C LYS A 165 7.19 5.94 -25.65
N LYS A 166 8.23 5.28 -25.13
CA LYS A 166 9.04 4.30 -25.87
C LYS A 166 8.26 2.98 -26.00
N LYS A 167 8.28 2.36 -27.19
CA LYS A 167 7.49 1.16 -27.52
C LYS A 167 7.70 -0.02 -26.56
N ASP A 168 8.90 -0.19 -25.99
CA ASP A 168 9.18 -1.23 -24.98
C ASP A 168 8.55 -0.96 -23.60
N GLY A 169 8.08 0.26 -23.34
CA GLY A 169 7.43 0.64 -22.08
C GLY A 169 5.97 0.20 -21.96
N ARG A 170 5.33 -0.24 -23.05
CA ARG A 170 3.91 -0.64 -23.13
C ARG A 170 3.70 -2.16 -23.07
N LYS A 171 4.44 -2.87 -22.22
CA LYS A 171 4.19 -4.31 -22.00
C LYS A 171 3.44 -4.62 -20.71
N VAL A 172 3.00 -3.58 -19.99
CA VAL A 172 2.09 -3.71 -18.85
C VAL A 172 0.66 -3.62 -19.40
N TYR A 173 0.15 -4.74 -19.88
CA TYR A 173 -1.27 -4.95 -20.22
C TYR A 173 -1.77 -6.17 -19.47
#